data_AF-A0A0J6IA69-F1
#
_entry.id   AF-A0A0J6IA69-F1
#
_cell.length_a   1.000
_cell.length_b   1.000
_cell.length_c   1.000
_cell.angle_alpha   90.00
_cell.angle_beta   90.00
_cell.angle_gamma   90.00
#
_symmetry.space_group_name_H-M   'P 1'
#
loop_
_entity.id
_entity.type
_entity.pdbx_description
1 polymer ?
#
loop_
_entity_poly.entity_id
_entity_poly.type
_entity_poly.pdbx_seq_one_letter_code
_entity_poly.pdbx_strand_id
1 'polypeptide(L)'
;SEILAFAQRFAIVDEVTGQLRTPFVVQGGQVFINYAMIDTAFIQNLVLGMTLRSSAVNEQGLPLLEINIPAGKLILRGSAADGSSELANTGLKFFHGNGVTAIDLGLGV
;
A
#
# COMPACT_ATOMS: atom_id res chain seq x y z
N SER A 1 -14.65 -23.46 20.37
CA SER A 1 -13.26 -23.80 20.78
C SER A 1 -12.41 -22.57 20.60
N GLU A 2 -11.44 -22.33 21.48
CA GLU A 2 -10.51 -21.20 21.41
C GLU A 2 -9.10 -21.63 21.80
N ILE A 3 -8.10 -20.85 21.41
CA ILE A 3 -6.71 -21.00 21.85
C ILE A 3 -6.35 -19.75 22.66
N LEU A 4 -5.98 -19.94 23.93
CA LEU A 4 -5.40 -18.90 24.78
C LEU A 4 -3.93 -19.22 24.98
N ALA A 5 -3.06 -18.25 24.72
CA ALA A 5 -1.61 -18.40 24.85
C ALA A 5 -1.05 -17.34 25.80
N PHE A 6 -0.18 -17.77 26.72
CA PHE A 6 0.58 -16.89 27.62
C PHE A 6 2.08 -17.08 27.34
N ALA A 7 2.67 -16.16 26.57
CA ALA A 7 4.07 -16.23 26.16
C ALA A 7 4.63 -14.82 25.89
N GLN A 8 5.95 -14.67 26.04
CA GLN A 8 6.66 -13.45 25.60
C GLN A 8 6.63 -13.27 24.08
N ARG A 9 6.62 -14.39 23.35
CA ARG A 9 6.57 -14.45 21.89
C ARG A 9 5.75 -15.65 21.46
N PHE A 10 4.77 -15.43 20.60
CA PHE A 10 3.98 -16.47 19.95
C PHE A 10 4.17 -16.34 18.44
N ALA A 11 4.43 -17.45 17.74
CA ALA A 11 4.66 -17.42 16.30
C ALA A 11 4.11 -18.68 15.63
N ILE A 12 3.56 -18.52 14.43
CA ILE A 12 3.36 -19.64 13.51
C ILE A 12 4.69 -19.86 12.79
N VAL A 13 5.15 -21.11 12.76
CA VAL A 13 6.43 -21.49 12.17
C VAL A 13 6.19 -22.42 10.98
N ASP A 14 6.85 -22.11 9.87
CA ASP A 14 6.87 -22.93 8.66
C ASP A 14 8.32 -23.29 8.30
N GLU A 15 8.57 -24.58 8.08
CA GLU A 15 9.88 -25.12 7.69
C GLU A 15 9.79 -25.99 6.42
N VAL A 16 8.68 -25.92 5.67
CA VAL A 16 8.38 -26.79 4.50
C VAL A 16 9.46 -26.73 3.41
N THR A 17 10.21 -25.62 3.35
CA THR A 17 11.26 -25.39 2.33
C THR A 17 12.70 -25.53 2.86
N GLY A 18 12.88 -26.04 4.08
CA GLY A 18 14.20 -26.10 4.74
C GLY A 18 14.72 -24.73 5.22
N GLN A 19 13.88 -23.69 5.12
CA GLN A 19 14.13 -22.38 5.71
C GLN A 19 13.04 -22.08 6.74
N LEU A 20 13.46 -21.68 7.94
CA LEU A 20 12.57 -21.24 9.00
C LEU A 20 11.88 -19.93 8.60
N ARG A 21 10.56 -19.95 8.46
CA ARG A 21 9.71 -18.78 8.21
C ARG A 21 8.73 -18.58 9.34
N THR A 22 8.48 -17.32 9.70
CA THR A 22 7.48 -16.95 10.71
C THR A 22 6.48 -15.95 10.14
N PRO A 23 5.47 -16.40 9.37
CA PRO A 23 4.55 -15.49 8.68
C PRO A 23 3.66 -14.66 9.62
N PHE A 24 3.49 -15.10 10.87
CA PHE A 24 2.72 -14.43 11.91
C PHE A 24 3.46 -14.52 13.24
N VAL A 25 3.74 -13.36 13.86
CA VAL A 25 4.43 -13.28 15.16
C VAL A 25 3.74 -12.26 16.04
N VAL A 26 3.43 -12.64 17.27
CA VAL A 26 3.00 -11.73 18.34
C VAL A 26 4.14 -11.58 19.33
N GLN A 27 4.65 -10.37 19.49
CA GLN A 27 5.72 -10.05 20.43
C GLN A 27 5.72 -8.55 20.75
N GLY A 28 6.07 -8.18 21.98
CA GLY A 28 6.17 -6.76 22.38
C GLY A 28 4.86 -5.97 22.23
N GLY A 29 3.71 -6.64 22.35
CA GLY A 29 2.38 -6.01 22.16
C GLY A 29 2.01 -5.72 20.70
N GLN A 30 2.78 -6.23 19.73
CA GLN A 30 2.56 -6.02 18.31
C GLN A 30 2.38 -7.35 17.57
N VAL A 31 1.66 -7.30 16.46
CA VAL A 31 1.51 -8.39 15.51
C VAL A 31 2.30 -8.07 14.26
N PHE A 32 3.22 -8.95 13.90
CA PHE A 32 4.00 -8.89 12.66
C PHE A 32 3.46 -9.92 11.70
N ILE A 33 3.10 -9.47 10.50
CA ILE A 33 2.54 -10.32 9.45
C ILE A 33 3.32 -10.07 8.17
N ASN A 34 3.87 -11.14 7.57
CA ASN A 34 4.62 -11.01 6.32
C ASN A 34 3.70 -10.77 5.12
N TYR A 35 2.52 -11.39 5.13
CA TYR A 35 1.48 -11.23 4.11
C TYR A 35 0.11 -11.52 4.72
N ALA A 36 -0.88 -10.69 4.43
CA ALA A 36 -2.26 -10.86 4.87
C ALA A 36 -3.22 -10.65 3.70
N MET A 37 -4.15 -11.58 3.52
CA MET A 37 -5.35 -11.39 2.70
C MET A 37 -6.47 -11.00 3.66
N ILE A 38 -7.06 -9.83 3.49
CA ILE A 38 -8.08 -9.28 4.39
C ILE A 38 -9.32 -8.96 3.58
N ASP A 39 -10.44 -9.62 3.89
CA ASP A 39 -11.73 -9.35 3.25
C ASP A 39 -12.31 -8.01 3.72
N THR A 40 -12.35 -7.81 5.05
CA THR A 40 -12.79 -6.54 5.66
C THR A 40 -11.98 -6.27 6.93
N ALA A 41 -11.59 -5.00 7.14
CA ALA A 41 -10.96 -4.54 8.38
C ALA A 41 -11.66 -3.30 8.91
N PHE A 42 -11.89 -3.26 10.23
CA PHE A 42 -12.22 -2.05 10.95
C PHE A 42 -10.96 -1.55 11.67
N ILE A 43 -10.45 -0.39 11.27
CA ILE A 43 -9.19 0.16 11.78
C ILE A 43 -9.48 1.50 12.45
N GLN A 44 -9.23 1.59 13.76
CA GLN A 44 -9.43 2.85 14.51
C GLN A 44 -8.38 3.90 14.13
N ASN A 45 -7.12 3.50 13.98
CA ASN A 45 -6.00 4.35 13.58
C ASN A 45 -5.07 3.56 12.67
N LEU A 46 -4.73 4.13 11.51
CA LEU A 46 -3.81 3.53 10.54
C LEU A 46 -2.64 4.49 10.31
N VAL A 47 -1.42 4.05 10.63
CA VAL A 47 -0.19 4.77 10.31
C VAL A 47 0.55 4.02 9.22
N LEU A 48 0.80 4.68 8.10
CA LEU A 48 1.43 4.10 6.92
C LEU A 48 2.83 4.71 6.75
N GLY A 49 3.85 3.86 6.61
CA GLY A 49 5.22 4.28 6.26
C GLY A 49 5.61 3.93 4.82
N MET A 50 4.72 3.28 4.08
CA MET A 50 4.99 2.70 2.75
C MET A 50 3.96 3.15 1.73
N THR A 51 4.08 2.66 0.50
CA THR A 51 3.11 2.90 -0.57
C THR A 51 1.92 1.94 -0.47
N LEU A 52 0.69 2.47 -0.47
CA LEU A 52 -0.50 1.68 -0.76
C LEU A 52 -0.78 1.71 -2.27
N ARG A 53 -1.15 0.57 -2.85
CA ARG A 53 -1.36 0.44 -4.30
C ARG A 53 -2.48 -0.55 -4.61
N SER A 54 -3.27 -0.27 -5.66
CA SER A 54 -4.27 -1.21 -6.16
C SER A 54 -3.63 -2.45 -6.77
N SER A 55 -4.35 -3.57 -6.74
CA SER A 55 -3.96 -4.79 -7.49
C SER A 55 -4.18 -4.63 -9.00
N ALA A 56 -5.21 -3.86 -9.39
CA ALA A 56 -5.44 -3.50 -10.77
C ALA A 56 -4.36 -2.53 -11.28
N VAL A 57 -3.92 -2.75 -12.52
CA VAL A 57 -2.93 -1.94 -13.22
C VAL A 57 -3.48 -1.45 -14.55
N ASN A 58 -2.93 -0.36 -15.07
CA ASN A 58 -3.24 0.13 -16.41
C ASN A 58 -2.43 -0.62 -17.49
N GLU A 59 -2.61 -0.27 -18.75
CA GLU A 59 -1.90 -0.87 -19.89
C GLU A 59 -0.36 -0.73 -19.82
N GLN A 60 0.16 0.21 -19.02
CA GLN A 60 1.59 0.39 -18.79
C GLN A 60 2.10 -0.38 -17.53
N GLY A 61 1.24 -1.19 -16.90
CA GLY A 61 1.58 -1.97 -15.71
C GLY A 61 1.66 -1.14 -14.42
N LEU A 62 1.19 0.10 -14.43
CA LEU A 62 1.17 0.98 -13.25
C LEU A 62 -0.13 0.78 -12.46
N PRO A 63 -0.10 0.76 -11.12
CA PRO A 63 -1.31 0.67 -10.30
C PRO A 63 -2.30 1.80 -10.61
N LEU A 64 -3.59 1.48 -10.68
CA LEU A 64 -4.63 2.49 -10.91
C LEU A 64 -4.74 3.50 -9.75
N LEU A 65 -4.62 3.02 -8.51
CA LEU A 65 -4.52 3.87 -7.31
C LEU A 65 -3.17 3.65 -6.66
N GLU A 66 -2.50 4.75 -6.31
CA GLU A 66 -1.25 4.74 -5.55
C GLU A 66 -1.24 5.87 -4.52
N ILE A 67 -0.98 5.54 -3.25
CA ILE A 67 -0.72 6.49 -2.18
C ILE A 67 0.73 6.28 -1.75
N ASN A 68 1.62 7.15 -2.21
CA ASN A 68 3.04 7.09 -1.93
C ASN A 68 3.37 8.02 -0.76
N ILE A 69 3.30 7.48 0.46
CA ILE A 69 3.54 8.25 1.68
C ILE A 69 4.97 8.83 1.73
N PRO A 70 6.04 8.08 1.41
CA PRO A 70 7.39 8.66 1.39
C PRO A 70 7.57 9.82 0.41
N ALA A 71 6.90 9.77 -0.75
CA ALA A 71 6.96 10.84 -1.75
C ALA A 71 5.92 11.96 -1.52
N GLY A 72 5.00 11.80 -0.57
CA GLY A 72 3.90 12.74 -0.34
C GLY A 72 2.94 12.85 -1.54
N LYS A 73 2.63 11.73 -2.21
CA LYS A 73 1.79 11.70 -3.42
C LYS A 73 0.56 10.80 -3.28
N LEU A 74 -0.53 11.24 -3.90
CA LEU A 74 -1.72 10.44 -4.22
C LEU A 74 -1.93 10.48 -5.73
N ILE A 75 -1.99 9.32 -6.37
CA ILE A 75 -2.08 9.20 -7.82
C ILE A 75 -3.27 8.31 -8.18
N LEU A 76 -4.11 8.81 -9.09
CA LEU A 76 -5.18 8.05 -9.74
C LEU A 76 -4.89 8.01 -11.23
N ARG A 77 -4.89 6.82 -11.82
CA ARG A 77 -4.60 6.59 -13.23
C ARG A 77 -5.83 6.02 -13.94
N GLY A 78 -6.04 6.44 -15.17
CA GLY A 78 -6.99 5.77 -16.08
C GLY A 78 -6.58 4.31 -16.29
N SER A 79 -7.57 3.45 -16.56
CA SER A 79 -7.33 2.02 -16.83
C SER A 79 -6.65 1.77 -18.17
N ALA A 80 -6.92 2.62 -19.17
CA ALA A 80 -6.16 2.65 -20.42
C ALA A 80 -5.15 3.82 -20.40
N ALA A 81 -4.63 4.21 -21.56
CA ALA A 81 -3.83 5.43 -21.72
C ALA A 81 -4.68 6.72 -21.63
N ASP A 82 -5.65 6.80 -20.70
CA ASP A 82 -6.61 7.91 -20.61
C ASP A 82 -6.09 9.11 -19.81
N GLY A 83 -4.91 8.98 -19.19
CA GLY A 83 -4.28 10.01 -18.37
C GLY A 83 -4.27 9.68 -16.88
N SER A 84 -3.93 10.68 -16.07
CA SER A 84 -3.85 10.53 -14.62
C SER A 84 -4.07 11.85 -13.88
N SER A 85 -4.39 11.75 -12.60
CA SER A 85 -4.32 12.85 -11.65
C SER A 85 -3.31 12.54 -10.55
N GLU A 86 -2.54 13.54 -10.15
CA GLU A 86 -1.56 13.47 -9.07
C GLU A 86 -1.80 14.64 -8.12
N LEU A 87 -2.08 14.33 -6.86
CA LEU A 87 -1.95 15.27 -5.77
C LEU A 87 -0.58 15.04 -5.11
N ALA A 88 0.21 16.10 -5.03
CA ALA A 88 1.52 16.10 -4.39
C ALA A 88 1.65 17.32 -3.45
N ASN A 89 2.72 17.37 -2.67
CA ASN A 89 3.08 18.54 -1.87
C ASN A 89 3.26 19.83 -2.71
N THR A 90 3.52 19.69 -4.02
CA THR A 90 3.67 20.82 -4.95
C THR A 90 2.36 21.32 -5.56
N GLY A 91 1.25 20.59 -5.40
CA GLY A 91 -0.05 20.93 -5.98
C GLY A 91 -0.79 19.74 -6.56
N LEU A 92 -1.88 20.04 -7.28
CA LEU A 92 -2.70 19.06 -8.00
C LEU A 92 -2.44 19.16 -9.50
N LYS A 93 -2.06 18.06 -10.14
CA LYS A 93 -1.78 17.99 -11.57
C LYS A 93 -2.64 16.94 -12.25
N PHE A 94 -3.00 17.21 -13.49
CA PHE A 94 -3.67 16.27 -14.39
C PHE A 94 -2.80 16.09 -15.63
N PHE A 95 -2.70 14.85 -16.11
CA PHE A 95 -1.88 14.48 -17.24
C PHE A 95 -2.72 13.80 -18.32
N HIS A 96 -2.39 14.06 -19.57
CA HIS A 96 -2.85 13.26 -20.69
C HIS A 96 -2.23 11.85 -20.65
N GLY A 97 -2.78 10.92 -21.43
CA GLY A 97 -2.27 9.56 -21.57
C GLY A 97 -0.79 9.44 -21.93
N ASN A 98 -0.27 10.44 -22.65
CA ASN A 98 1.13 10.52 -23.05
C ASN A 98 2.05 11.13 -21.95
N GLY A 99 1.53 11.41 -20.76
CA GLY A 99 2.27 11.96 -19.63
C GLY A 99 2.49 13.48 -19.67
N VAL A 100 1.97 14.19 -20.68
CA VAL A 100 2.05 15.65 -20.74
C VAL A 100 1.05 16.27 -19.77
N THR A 101 1.49 17.26 -18.98
CA THR A 101 0.62 18.01 -18.07
C THR A 101 -0.49 18.72 -18.83
N ALA A 102 -1.74 18.37 -18.54
CA ALA A 102 -2.92 19.00 -19.07
C ALA A 102 -3.32 20.22 -18.22
N ILE A 103 -3.30 20.06 -16.89
CA ILE A 103 -3.66 21.08 -15.91
C ILE A 103 -2.67 21.01 -14.76
N ASP A 104 -2.17 22.16 -14.33
CA ASP A 104 -1.32 22.30 -13.15
C ASP A 104 -1.93 23.33 -12.19
N LEU A 105 -2.33 22.88 -11.00
CA LEU A 105 -2.81 23.71 -9.89
C LEU A 105 -1.77 23.73 -8.78
N GLY A 106 -0.53 24.04 -9.13
CA GLY A 106 0.59 24.23 -8.21
C GLY A 106 0.97 25.70 -8.05
N LEU A 107 1.80 25.99 -7.05
CA LEU A 107 2.29 27.35 -6.76
C LEU A 107 3.36 27.86 -7.74
N GLY A 108 3.70 27.08 -8.77
CA GLY A 108 4.63 27.49 -9.83
C GLY A 108 6.00 27.96 -9.32
N VAL A 109 6.49 27.35 -8.23
CA VAL A 109 7.83 27.63 -7.69
C VAL A 109 8.94 27.08 -8.57
#